data_AF-A0A1Z3HJI3-F1
#
_entry.id   AF-A0A1Z3HJI3-F1
#
_cell.length_a   1.000
_cell.length_b   1.000
_cell.length_c   1.000
_cell.angle_alpha   90.00
_cell.angle_beta   90.00
_cell.angle_gamma   90.00
#
_symmetry.space_group_name_H-M   'P 1'
#
loop_
_entity.id
_entity.type
_entity.pdbx_description
1 polymer ?
#
loop_
_entity_poly.entity_id
_entity_poly.type
_entity_poly.pdbx_seq_one_letter_code
_entity_poly.pdbx_strand_id
1 'polypeptide(L)'
;MTLAQPSHKKAKALRPGARRPAKELCSECGLCDTYYIHYVKEACAFLNQQFPQLEAQAHGRARDLENTDDCYFGVHQSMMAARKRQPLEGAQWTGIVSTIAVAMLTQGRVEGVVCVQNTEEDRFQPQPILATTPEEILAARVNKPTLSPNLSVLEQIEQSGLKRLLVIG
;
A
#
# COMPACT_ATOMS: atom_id res chain seq x y z
N MET A 1 3.58 24.82 24.75
CA MET A 1 2.58 24.95 23.67
C MET A 1 2.09 23.56 23.33
N THR A 2 0.86 23.22 23.69
CA THR A 2 0.24 21.95 23.31
C THR A 2 0.01 21.99 21.80
N LEU A 3 0.74 21.17 21.03
CA LEU A 3 0.49 21.00 19.60
C LEU A 3 -0.99 20.63 19.44
N ALA A 4 -1.73 21.42 18.65
CA ALA A 4 -3.10 21.11 18.32
C ALA A 4 -3.16 19.68 17.76
N GLN A 5 -4.07 18.86 18.26
CA GLN A 5 -4.23 17.50 17.74
C GLN A 5 -4.51 17.54 16.23
N PRO A 6 -3.91 16.63 15.44
CA PRO A 6 -4.20 16.54 14.01
C PRO A 6 -5.70 16.38 13.74
N SER A 7 -6.19 17.04 12.69
CA SER A 7 -7.63 17.10 12.38
C SER A 7 -8.28 15.73 12.18
N HIS A 8 -7.53 14.77 11.62
CA HIS A 8 -8.01 13.41 11.41
C HIS A 8 -8.36 12.68 12.72
N LYS A 9 -7.77 13.03 13.88
CA LYS A 9 -8.09 12.37 15.17
C LYS A 9 -9.52 12.59 15.66
N LYS A 10 -10.25 13.53 15.05
CA LYS A 10 -11.67 13.77 15.33
C LYS A 10 -12.60 12.92 14.46
N ALA A 11 -12.10 12.40 13.35
CA ALA A 11 -12.87 11.55 12.45
C ALA A 11 -13.00 10.13 13.03
N LYS A 12 -14.02 9.41 12.58
CA LYS A 12 -14.25 8.02 12.93
C LYS A 12 -14.27 7.19 11.67
N ALA A 13 -13.58 6.06 11.69
CA ALA A 13 -13.64 5.04 10.66
C ALA A 13 -15.10 4.66 10.34
N LEU A 14 -15.32 4.19 9.11
CA LEU A 14 -16.59 3.58 8.74
C LEU A 14 -16.83 2.30 9.54
N ARG A 15 -18.08 2.05 9.87
CA ARG A 15 -18.50 0.77 10.43
C ARG A 15 -18.47 -0.29 9.32
N PRO A 16 -18.21 -1.57 9.65
CA PRO A 16 -18.38 -2.66 8.69
C PRO A 16 -19.75 -2.60 8.00
N GLY A 17 -19.77 -2.73 6.68
CA GLY A 17 -20.99 -2.65 5.86
C GLY A 17 -21.55 -1.25 5.61
N ALA A 18 -20.95 -0.18 6.15
CA ALA A 18 -21.37 1.19 5.85
C ALA A 18 -21.06 1.56 4.38
N ARG A 19 -21.93 2.38 3.78
CA ARG A 19 -21.73 2.85 2.41
C ARG A 19 -20.46 3.71 2.30
N ARG A 20 -19.57 3.33 1.38
CA ARG A 20 -18.30 4.03 1.12
C ARG A 20 -18.53 5.36 0.37
N PRO A 21 -17.65 6.38 0.54
CA PRO A 21 -17.76 7.65 -0.18
C PRO A 21 -17.69 7.53 -1.71
N ALA A 22 -16.86 6.63 -2.23
CA ALA A 22 -16.81 6.29 -3.67
C ALA A 22 -17.98 5.40 -4.14
N LYS A 23 -18.89 5.04 -3.24
CA LYS A 23 -20.07 4.22 -3.47
C LYS A 23 -19.71 2.91 -4.21
N GLU A 24 -20.38 2.61 -5.31
CA GLU A 24 -20.22 1.39 -6.10
C GLU A 24 -18.88 1.35 -6.87
N LEU A 25 -18.15 2.47 -6.96
CA LEU A 25 -16.81 2.54 -7.57
C LEU A 25 -15.67 2.29 -6.57
N CYS A 26 -16.00 2.04 -5.30
CA CYS A 26 -14.99 1.86 -4.26
C CYS A 26 -14.13 0.61 -4.52
N SER A 27 -12.81 0.78 -4.61
CA SER A 27 -11.85 -0.34 -4.72
C SER A 27 -11.47 -0.97 -3.36
N GLU A 28 -12.18 -0.60 -2.30
CA GLU A 28 -11.92 -1.04 -0.93
C GLU A 28 -10.46 -0.87 -0.47
N CYS A 29 -9.79 0.23 -0.83
CA CYS A 29 -8.36 0.42 -0.53
C CYS A 29 -8.00 0.49 0.96
N GLY A 30 -8.97 0.59 1.89
CA GLY A 30 -8.76 0.61 3.34
C GLY A 30 -8.72 2.00 3.99
N LEU A 31 -8.61 3.09 3.21
CA LEU A 31 -8.47 4.45 3.77
C LEU A 31 -9.63 4.82 4.71
N CYS A 32 -10.85 4.46 4.29
CA CYS A 32 -12.08 4.79 5.03
C CYS A 32 -12.32 3.90 6.26
N ASP A 33 -11.51 2.86 6.45
CA ASP A 33 -11.54 1.97 7.62
C ASP A 33 -10.74 2.53 8.80
N THR A 34 -10.21 3.74 8.65
CA THR A 34 -9.44 4.46 9.66
C THR A 34 -9.95 5.88 9.84
N TYR A 35 -9.46 6.58 10.86
CA TYR A 35 -9.67 8.01 11.04
C TYR A 35 -9.07 8.86 9.90
N TYR A 36 -8.26 8.28 9.00
CA TYR A 36 -7.82 8.96 7.77
C TYR A 36 -8.92 9.14 6.73
N ILE A 37 -10.13 8.58 6.95
CA ILE A 37 -11.35 8.96 6.22
C ILE A 37 -11.55 10.48 6.17
N HIS A 38 -11.02 11.21 7.15
CA HIS A 38 -10.99 12.68 7.15
C HIS A 38 -10.52 13.27 5.82
N TYR A 39 -9.58 12.61 5.14
CA TYR A 39 -8.96 13.06 3.89
C TYR A 39 -9.55 12.39 2.64
N VAL A 40 -10.71 11.74 2.73
CA VAL A 40 -11.23 10.91 1.61
C VAL A 40 -11.54 11.74 0.36
N LYS A 41 -11.94 13.00 0.51
CA LYS A 41 -12.26 13.87 -0.64
C LYS A 41 -11.01 14.34 -1.36
N GLU A 42 -9.88 14.36 -0.67
CA GLU A 42 -8.59 14.76 -1.17
C GLU A 42 -7.83 13.57 -1.75
N ALA A 43 -7.84 12.42 -1.07
CA ALA A 43 -6.95 11.29 -1.38
C ALA A 43 -7.60 10.17 -2.20
N CYS A 44 -8.93 10.05 -2.25
CA CYS A 44 -9.57 8.93 -2.95
C CYS A 44 -9.44 9.08 -4.48
N ALA A 45 -8.80 8.09 -5.12
CA ALA A 45 -8.61 8.05 -6.57
C ALA A 45 -9.93 8.02 -7.38
N PHE A 46 -11.06 7.71 -6.76
CA PHE A 46 -12.39 7.72 -7.39
C PHE A 46 -13.19 9.01 -7.15
N LEU A 47 -12.70 9.90 -6.27
CA LEU A 47 -13.32 11.19 -6.00
C LEU A 47 -12.48 12.37 -6.49
N ASN A 48 -11.15 12.24 -6.44
CA ASN A 48 -10.21 13.29 -6.79
C ASN A 48 -8.96 12.68 -7.44
N GLN A 49 -8.89 12.73 -8.77
CA GLN A 49 -7.77 12.19 -9.54
C GLN A 49 -6.69 13.27 -9.72
N GLN A 50 -5.50 13.02 -9.19
CA GLN A 50 -4.40 13.99 -9.13
C GLN A 50 -3.10 13.44 -9.71
N PHE A 51 -3.19 12.57 -10.74
CA PHE A 51 -2.02 11.84 -11.26
C PHE A 51 -0.86 12.76 -11.67
N PRO A 52 -1.03 13.80 -12.51
CA PRO A 52 0.11 14.62 -12.94
C PRO A 52 0.81 15.33 -11.78
N GLN A 53 0.05 15.82 -10.80
CA GLN A 53 0.61 16.49 -9.63
C GLN A 53 1.40 15.52 -8.75
N LEU A 54 0.84 14.34 -8.48
CA LEU A 54 1.48 13.32 -7.66
C LEU A 54 2.71 12.72 -8.33
N GLU A 55 2.71 12.56 -9.66
CA GLU A 55 3.89 12.14 -10.43
C GLU A 55 5.02 13.16 -10.32
N ALA A 56 4.73 14.45 -10.53
CA ALA A 56 5.73 15.50 -10.39
C ALA A 56 6.32 15.52 -8.97
N GLN A 57 5.49 15.32 -7.94
CA GLN A 57 5.94 15.27 -6.55
C GLN A 57 6.80 14.03 -6.26
N ALA A 58 6.40 12.85 -6.75
CA ALA A 58 7.08 11.59 -6.43
C ALA A 58 8.32 11.33 -7.30
N HIS A 59 8.32 11.81 -8.54
CA HIS A 59 9.31 11.47 -9.56
C HIS A 59 10.09 12.68 -10.10
N GLY A 60 9.71 13.90 -9.71
CA GLY A 60 10.33 15.15 -10.19
C GLY A 60 9.80 15.63 -11.54
N ARG A 61 8.93 14.85 -12.21
CA ARG A 61 8.25 15.21 -13.47
C ARG A 61 6.92 14.46 -13.60
N ALA A 62 6.01 14.99 -14.41
CA ALA A 62 4.86 14.24 -14.90
C ALA A 62 5.20 13.47 -16.18
N ARG A 63 4.28 12.61 -16.64
CA ARG A 63 4.35 11.98 -17.97
C ARG A 63 4.46 13.03 -19.09
N ASP A 64 5.28 12.75 -20.08
CA ASP A 64 5.30 13.44 -21.36
C ASP A 64 4.29 12.78 -22.32
N LEU A 65 3.26 13.53 -22.72
CA LEU A 65 2.17 13.01 -23.57
C LEU A 65 2.59 12.82 -25.03
N GLU A 66 3.70 13.41 -25.44
CA GLU A 66 4.28 13.18 -26.77
C GLU A 66 5.21 11.96 -26.80
N ASN A 67 5.54 11.40 -25.63
CA ASN A 67 6.32 10.18 -25.50
C ASN A 67 5.40 8.97 -25.31
N THR A 68 5.45 8.04 -26.27
CA THR A 68 4.63 6.82 -26.25
C THR A 68 4.90 5.96 -25.02
N ASP A 69 6.15 5.80 -24.60
CA ASP A 69 6.48 4.96 -23.44
C ASP A 69 5.95 5.57 -22.14
N ASP A 70 6.00 6.90 -21.99
CA ASP A 70 5.39 7.59 -20.86
C ASP A 70 3.86 7.44 -20.86
N CYS A 71 3.23 7.50 -22.04
CA CYS A 71 1.78 7.27 -22.18
C CYS A 71 1.35 5.85 -21.77
N TYR A 72 2.11 4.82 -22.14
CA TYR A 72 1.76 3.42 -21.85
C TYR A 72 2.23 2.94 -20.47
N PHE A 73 3.43 3.32 -20.04
CA PHE A 73 4.10 2.77 -18.86
C PHE A 73 4.29 3.78 -17.72
N GLY A 74 4.07 5.07 -17.98
CA GLY A 74 4.26 6.15 -17.01
C GLY A 74 5.70 6.58 -16.82
N VAL A 75 5.92 7.46 -15.83
CA VAL A 75 7.25 7.99 -15.52
C VAL A 75 8.19 6.85 -15.09
N HIS A 76 9.21 6.57 -15.89
CA HIS A 76 10.18 5.50 -15.63
C HIS A 76 11.62 5.92 -16.01
N GLN A 77 12.60 5.16 -15.52
CA GLN A 77 14.03 5.32 -15.87
C GLN A 77 14.57 4.12 -16.65
N SER A 78 14.15 2.90 -16.29
CA SER A 78 14.59 1.66 -16.93
C SER A 78 13.52 0.58 -16.81
N MET A 79 13.36 -0.24 -17.85
CA MET A 79 12.47 -1.42 -17.84
C MET A 79 13.29 -2.68 -18.07
N MET A 80 13.02 -3.74 -17.31
CA MET A 80 13.76 -5.01 -17.41
C MET A 80 12.91 -6.20 -16.95
N ALA A 81 13.30 -7.39 -17.40
CA ALA A 81 12.78 -8.66 -16.88
C ALA A 81 13.79 -9.28 -15.89
N ALA A 82 13.30 -9.80 -14.77
CA ALA A 82 14.13 -10.41 -13.75
C ALA A 82 13.52 -11.70 -13.19
N ARG A 83 14.38 -12.63 -12.76
CA ARG A 83 14.01 -13.88 -12.11
C ARG A 83 14.95 -14.16 -10.94
N LYS A 84 14.41 -14.55 -9.78
CA LYS A 84 15.25 -15.02 -8.65
C LYS A 84 15.90 -16.35 -9.02
N ARG A 85 17.23 -16.44 -8.87
CA ARG A 85 18.02 -17.67 -9.17
C ARG A 85 17.52 -18.89 -8.39
N GLN A 86 17.21 -18.68 -7.11
CA GLN A 86 16.56 -19.65 -6.24
C GLN A 86 15.17 -19.12 -5.88
N PRO A 87 14.09 -19.52 -6.58
CA PRO A 87 12.74 -19.05 -6.31
C PRO A 87 12.30 -19.31 -4.87
N LEU A 88 11.47 -18.43 -4.31
CA LEU A 88 10.80 -18.68 -3.03
C LEU A 88 9.64 -19.65 -3.23
N GLU A 89 9.63 -20.74 -2.46
CA GLU A 89 8.57 -21.73 -2.52
C GLU A 89 7.21 -21.14 -2.13
N GLY A 90 6.19 -21.45 -2.93
CA GLY A 90 4.85 -20.96 -2.75
C GLY A 90 4.66 -19.46 -3.03
N ALA A 91 5.66 -18.73 -3.55
CA ALA A 91 5.42 -17.37 -4.04
C ALA A 91 4.66 -17.36 -5.38
N GLN A 92 3.97 -16.27 -5.70
CA GLN A 92 3.20 -16.14 -6.96
C GLN A 92 4.05 -16.36 -8.22
N TRP A 93 5.30 -15.92 -8.19
CA TRP A 93 6.29 -16.09 -9.26
C TRP A 93 7.60 -16.61 -8.64
N THR A 94 8.70 -15.85 -8.73
CA THR A 94 9.98 -16.23 -8.11
C THR A 94 10.26 -15.56 -6.77
N GLY A 95 9.34 -14.72 -6.29
CA GLY A 95 9.43 -14.10 -4.96
C GLY A 95 10.27 -12.84 -4.88
N ILE A 96 10.36 -12.05 -5.97
CA ILE A 96 11.14 -10.80 -6.02
C ILE A 96 10.66 -9.81 -4.96
N VAL A 97 9.34 -9.55 -4.89
CA VAL A 97 8.74 -8.59 -3.94
C VAL A 97 9.07 -8.95 -2.49
N SER A 98 8.79 -10.20 -2.08
CA SER A 98 9.11 -10.65 -0.71
C SER A 98 10.61 -10.61 -0.42
N THR A 99 11.46 -10.93 -1.40
CA THR A 99 12.92 -10.89 -1.21
C THR A 99 13.41 -9.45 -0.99
N ILE A 100 12.90 -8.48 -1.77
CA ILE A 100 13.24 -7.07 -1.59
C ILE A 100 12.81 -6.59 -0.21
N ALA A 101 11.57 -6.90 0.20
CA ALA A 101 11.04 -6.49 1.50
C ALA A 101 11.85 -7.06 2.68
N VAL A 102 12.15 -8.35 2.65
CA VAL A 102 13.02 -9.00 3.67
C VAL A 102 14.41 -8.38 3.68
N ALA A 103 15.02 -8.11 2.51
CA ALA A 103 16.34 -7.50 2.44
C ALA A 103 16.33 -6.06 3.01
N MET A 104 15.32 -5.25 2.68
CA MET A 104 15.21 -3.88 3.19
C MET A 104 14.99 -3.84 4.70
N LEU A 105 14.21 -4.76 5.26
CA LEU A 105 14.00 -4.88 6.70
C LEU A 105 15.28 -5.35 7.41
N THR A 106 15.90 -6.44 6.96
CA THR A 106 17.10 -7.02 7.59
C THR A 106 18.32 -6.08 7.53
N GLN A 107 18.40 -5.22 6.50
CA GLN A 107 19.43 -4.18 6.37
C GLN A 107 19.08 -2.88 7.13
N GLY A 108 17.93 -2.82 7.82
CA GLY A 108 17.50 -1.62 8.56
C GLY A 108 17.12 -0.42 7.69
N ARG A 109 16.93 -0.62 6.37
CA ARG A 109 16.48 0.44 5.45
C ARG A 109 15.04 0.86 5.75
N VAL A 110 14.24 -0.09 6.25
CA VAL A 110 12.89 0.13 6.77
C VAL A 110 12.74 -0.57 8.12
N GLU A 111 11.78 -0.10 8.91
CA GLU A 111 11.47 -0.60 10.25
C GLU A 111 10.17 -1.41 10.26
N GLY A 112 9.35 -1.27 9.22
CA GLY A 112 8.15 -2.07 9.00
C GLY A 112 7.74 -2.09 7.53
N VAL A 113 6.96 -3.12 7.19
CA VAL A 113 6.46 -3.37 5.83
C VAL A 113 4.96 -3.54 5.88
N VAL A 114 4.23 -2.73 5.12
CA VAL A 114 2.79 -2.97 4.87
C VAL A 114 2.68 -4.04 3.80
N CYS A 115 2.03 -5.15 4.12
CA CYS A 115 1.80 -6.26 3.19
C CYS A 115 0.50 -7.00 3.52
N VAL A 116 0.08 -7.92 2.63
CA VAL A 116 -1.22 -8.61 2.71
C VAL A 116 -1.03 -10.10 2.94
N GLN A 117 -1.35 -10.56 4.14
CA GLN A 117 -1.49 -11.99 4.46
C GLN A 117 -2.90 -12.48 4.10
N ASN A 118 -3.17 -13.77 4.34
CA ASN A 118 -4.52 -14.33 4.34
C ASN A 118 -4.93 -14.60 5.79
N THR A 119 -6.23 -14.66 6.05
CA THR A 119 -6.70 -15.12 7.37
C THR A 119 -6.45 -16.62 7.55
N GLU A 120 -6.54 -17.09 8.79
CA GLU A 120 -6.38 -18.52 9.12
C GLU A 120 -7.53 -19.36 8.54
N GLU A 121 -8.74 -18.78 8.48
CA GLU A 121 -9.96 -19.46 8.08
C GLU A 121 -10.19 -19.46 6.56
N ASP A 122 -9.65 -18.46 5.84
CA ASP A 122 -9.82 -18.33 4.39
C ASP A 122 -8.54 -17.82 3.71
N ARG A 123 -7.97 -18.69 2.87
CA ARG A 123 -6.76 -18.41 2.08
C ARG A 123 -6.93 -17.26 1.07
N PHE A 124 -8.16 -16.90 0.71
CA PHE A 124 -8.46 -15.83 -0.24
C PHE A 124 -8.86 -14.51 0.42
N GLN A 125 -9.22 -14.54 1.70
CA GLN A 125 -9.57 -13.35 2.47
C GLN A 125 -8.30 -12.56 2.78
N PRO A 126 -8.15 -11.32 2.27
CA PRO A 126 -6.94 -10.54 2.49
C PRO A 126 -6.92 -9.96 3.90
N GLN A 127 -5.76 -10.06 4.55
CA GLN A 127 -5.47 -9.48 5.86
C GLN A 127 -4.25 -8.55 5.74
N PRO A 128 -4.47 -7.24 5.53
CA PRO A 128 -3.40 -6.24 5.62
C PRO A 128 -2.77 -6.25 7.00
N ILE A 129 -1.45 -6.22 7.05
CA ILE A 129 -0.66 -6.15 8.28
C ILE A 129 0.48 -5.14 8.15
N LEU A 130 0.95 -4.66 9.30
CA LEU A 130 2.25 -4.01 9.43
C LEU A 130 3.27 -5.03 9.94
N ALA A 131 3.97 -5.68 9.01
CA ALA A 131 5.01 -6.66 9.32
C ALA A 131 6.28 -5.98 9.82
N THR A 132 6.88 -6.54 10.86
CA THR A 132 8.15 -6.10 11.46
C THR A 132 9.21 -7.21 11.52
N THR A 133 8.85 -8.41 11.07
CA THR A 133 9.75 -9.57 10.98
C THR A 133 9.80 -10.15 9.55
N PRO A 134 10.91 -10.78 9.14
CA PRO A 134 10.99 -11.51 7.88
C PRO A 134 9.91 -12.58 7.72
N GLU A 135 9.56 -13.27 8.80
CA GLU A 135 8.57 -14.36 8.82
C GLU A 135 7.17 -13.83 8.46
N GLU A 136 6.77 -12.70 9.05
CA GLU A 136 5.51 -12.02 8.71
C GLU A 136 5.46 -11.59 7.24
N ILE A 137 6.58 -11.09 6.69
CA ILE A 137 6.68 -10.72 5.26
C ILE A 137 6.53 -11.96 4.38
N LEU A 138 7.20 -13.07 4.73
CA LEU A 138 7.16 -14.31 3.96
C LEU A 138 5.80 -15.01 4.01
N ALA A 139 5.02 -14.83 5.08
CA ALA A 139 3.64 -15.27 5.14
C ALA A 139 2.74 -14.52 4.12
N ALA A 140 3.13 -13.30 3.69
CA ALA A 140 2.41 -12.52 2.67
C ALA A 140 2.83 -12.84 1.20
N ARG A 141 3.63 -13.89 0.94
CA ARG A 141 4.26 -14.16 -0.38
C ARG A 141 3.34 -14.48 -1.57
N VAL A 142 2.05 -14.70 -1.32
CA VAL A 142 1.05 -15.09 -2.34
C VAL A 142 0.06 -13.95 -2.59
N ASN A 143 -0.30 -13.75 -3.85
CA ASN A 143 -1.35 -12.82 -4.26
C ASN A 143 -2.73 -13.31 -3.82
N LYS A 144 -3.58 -12.40 -3.32
CA LYS A 144 -4.98 -12.69 -3.01
C LYS A 144 -5.83 -12.08 -4.13
N PRO A 145 -6.56 -12.87 -4.93
CA PRO A 145 -7.28 -12.37 -6.11
C PRO A 145 -8.61 -11.68 -5.72
N THR A 146 -8.55 -10.77 -4.76
CA THR A 146 -9.69 -10.03 -4.17
C THR A 146 -9.25 -8.59 -3.90
N LEU A 147 -10.21 -7.67 -3.73
CA LEU A 147 -9.88 -6.32 -3.26
C LEU A 147 -9.33 -6.41 -1.85
N SER A 148 -8.25 -5.67 -1.57
CA SER A 148 -7.57 -5.69 -0.28
C SER A 148 -7.51 -4.30 0.33
N PRO A 149 -7.91 -4.14 1.61
CA PRO A 149 -7.89 -2.84 2.27
C PRO A 149 -6.52 -2.48 2.82
N ASN A 150 -5.48 -2.43 1.98
CA ASN A 150 -4.08 -2.23 2.40
C ASN A 150 -3.88 -1.01 3.31
N LEU A 151 -4.68 0.04 3.17
CA LEU A 151 -4.62 1.26 3.98
C LEU A 151 -5.37 1.17 5.31
N SER A 152 -5.99 0.03 5.64
CA SER A 152 -6.67 -0.17 6.94
C SER A 152 -5.71 -0.15 8.13
N VAL A 153 -4.41 -0.38 7.88
CA VAL A 153 -3.36 -0.35 8.91
C VAL A 153 -2.78 1.05 9.16
N LEU A 154 -3.30 2.10 8.51
CA LEU A 154 -2.74 3.47 8.66
C LEU A 154 -2.74 3.96 10.12
N GLU A 155 -3.75 3.61 10.92
CA GLU A 155 -3.73 3.98 12.35
C GLU A 155 -2.65 3.23 13.12
N GLN A 156 -2.47 1.93 12.82
CA GLN A 156 -1.42 1.11 13.42
C GLN A 156 -0.04 1.65 13.05
N ILE A 157 0.15 2.10 11.81
CA ILE A 157 1.39 2.74 11.36
C ILE A 157 1.66 4.00 12.19
N GLU A 158 0.69 4.91 12.34
CA GLU A 158 0.89 6.12 13.15
C GLU A 158 1.23 5.77 14.61
N GLN A 159 0.50 4.82 15.20
CA GLN A 159 0.66 4.41 16.60
C GLN A 159 1.98 3.69 16.85
N SER A 160 2.49 2.93 15.88
CA SER A 160 3.77 2.22 15.98
C SER A 160 4.96 3.17 16.12
N GLY A 161 4.83 4.42 15.67
CA GLY A 161 5.90 5.41 15.73
C GLY A 161 7.04 5.17 14.73
N LEU A 162 6.94 4.16 13.86
CA LEU A 162 7.94 3.87 12.82
C LEU A 162 8.19 5.09 11.93
N LYS A 163 9.45 5.26 11.52
CA LYS A 163 9.91 6.39 10.71
C LYS A 163 10.22 5.99 9.28
N ARG A 164 10.59 4.73 9.04
CA ARG A 164 10.92 4.20 7.71
C ARG A 164 10.01 3.02 7.40
N LEU A 165 9.13 3.18 6.41
CA LEU A 165 8.17 2.16 5.99
C LEU A 165 8.42 1.74 4.55
N LEU A 166 8.20 0.46 4.26
CA LEU A 166 7.96 -0.05 2.91
C LEU A 166 6.46 -0.34 2.78
N VAL A 167 5.85 0.01 1.64
CA VAL A 167 4.45 -0.28 1.36
C VAL A 167 4.35 -1.18 0.14
N ILE A 168 3.64 -2.30 0.27
CA ILE A 168 3.30 -3.24 -0.80
C ILE A 168 1.78 -3.22 -0.95
N GLY A 169 1.29 -2.90 -2.15
CA GLY A 169 -0.14 -2.88 -2.46
C GLY A 169 -0.41 -2.69 -3.94
#